data_AF-A0A350C3M9-F1
#
_entry.id   AF-A0A350C3M9-F1
#
_cell.length_a   1.000
_cell.length_b   1.000
_cell.length_c   1.000
_cell.angle_alpha   90.00
_cell.angle_beta   90.00
_cell.angle_gamma   90.00
#
_symmetry.space_group_name_H-M   'P 1'
#
loop_
_entity.id
_entity.type
_entity.pdbx_description
1 polymer ?
#
loop_
_entity_poly.entity_id
_entity_poly.type
_entity_poly.pdbx_seq_one_letter_code
_entity_poly.pdbx_strand_id
1 'polypeptide(L)'
;MINLKSTLQYIQSKANNLSQSLAYSVFLMYYAWKNTDTPAWAKQIILGSIAYLLAPIDGIPDLTPFIGFTDDLSILSLSLIAIKFYVHDEVKSKAKEAMRRHFKTVDIKSIEDIEGKL
;
A
#
# COMPACT_ATOMS: atom_id res chain seq x y z
N MET A 1 26.95 14.32 18.62
CA MET A 1 25.99 13.90 19.67
C MET A 1 24.64 13.68 18.98
N ILE A 2 24.11 12.45 18.99
CA ILE A 2 22.85 12.13 18.30
C ILE A 2 21.69 12.81 19.05
N ASN A 3 20.85 13.57 18.35
CA ASN A 3 19.69 14.22 18.95
C ASN A 3 18.49 13.25 18.90
N LEU A 4 18.10 12.76 20.08
CA LEU A 4 17.03 11.79 20.22
C LEU A 4 15.67 12.29 19.69
N LYS A 5 15.38 13.60 19.81
CA LYS A 5 14.13 14.17 19.30
C LYS A 5 14.08 14.12 17.77
N SER A 6 15.18 14.45 17.08
CA SER A 6 15.21 14.38 15.62
C SER A 6 15.13 12.95 15.10
N THR A 7 15.73 11.98 15.80
CA THR A 7 15.65 10.56 15.43
C THR A 7 14.21 10.03 15.56
N LEU A 8 13.51 10.39 16.64
CA LEU A 8 12.11 9.99 16.83
C LEU A 8 11.19 10.62 15.77
N GLN A 9 11.36 11.90 15.45
CA GLN A 9 10.60 12.58 14.40
C GLN A 9 10.81 11.93 13.02
N TYR A 10 12.05 11.53 12.71
CA TYR A 10 12.38 10.83 11.48
C TYR A 10 11.70 9.45 11.39
N ILE A 11 11.72 8.67 12.47
CA ILE A 11 11.06 7.36 12.48
C ILE A 11 9.54 7.52 12.33
N GLN A 12 8.94 8.48 13.04
CA GLN A 12 7.51 8.76 12.96
C GLN A 12 7.08 9.18 11.55
N SER A 13 7.83 10.07 10.90
CA SER A 13 7.50 10.51 9.53
C SER A 13 7.60 9.35 8.54
N LYS A 14 8.63 8.51 8.66
CA LYS A 14 8.81 7.34 7.80
C LYS A 14 7.73 6.27 8.01
N ALA A 15 7.34 6.03 9.26
CA ALA A 15 6.25 5.11 9.59
C ALA A 15 4.90 5.60 9.03
N ASN A 16 4.60 6.91 9.16
CA ASN A 16 3.40 7.51 8.60
C ASN A 16 3.37 7.38 7.07
N ASN A 17 4.47 7.71 6.39
CA ASN A 17 4.58 7.55 4.94
C ASN A 17 4.33 6.11 4.49
N LEU A 18 4.98 5.14 5.15
CA LEU A 18 4.81 3.71 4.87
C LEU A 18 3.36 3.26 5.05
N SER A 19 2.72 3.63 6.16
CA SER A 19 1.32 3.28 6.43
C SER A 19 0.36 3.84 5.38
N GLN A 20 0.63 5.06 4.89
CA GLN A 20 -0.19 5.69 3.85
C GLN A 20 0.07 5.10 2.47
N SER A 21 1.31 4.71 2.15
CA SER A 21 1.62 3.97 0.91
C SER A 21 0.96 2.59 0.87
N LEU A 22 0.94 1.87 1.98
CA LEU A 22 0.21 0.61 2.12
C LEU A 22 -1.30 0.83 1.91
N ALA A 23 -1.89 1.79 2.64
CA ALA A 23 -3.32 2.09 2.53
C ALA A 23 -3.71 2.52 1.10
N TYR A 24 -2.91 3.38 0.48
CA TYR A 24 -3.16 3.82 -0.89
C TYR A 24 -3.08 2.66 -1.88
N SER A 25 -2.10 1.77 -1.74
CA SER A 25 -1.97 0.56 -2.55
C SER A 25 -3.21 -0.33 -2.45
N VAL A 26 -3.69 -0.56 -1.22
CA VAL A 26 -4.92 -1.34 -0.97
C VAL A 26 -6.14 -0.66 -1.61
N PHE A 27 -6.27 0.66 -1.53
CA PHE A 27 -7.37 1.37 -2.18
C PHE A 27 -7.32 1.27 -3.70
N LEU A 28 -6.14 1.42 -4.32
CA LEU A 28 -5.97 1.21 -5.76
C LEU A 28 -6.43 -0.19 -6.17
N MET A 29 -6.00 -1.21 -5.44
CA MET A 29 -6.37 -2.60 -5.70
C MET A 29 -7.87 -2.85 -5.49
N TYR A 30 -8.47 -2.27 -4.45
CA TYR A 30 -9.91 -2.38 -4.20
C TYR A 30 -10.75 -1.77 -5.33
N TYR A 31 -10.38 -0.57 -5.80
CA TYR A 31 -11.11 0.09 -6.87
C TYR A 31 -10.85 -0.53 -8.24
N ALA A 32 -9.64 -1.03 -8.51
CA ALA A 32 -9.36 -1.85 -9.69
C ALA A 32 -10.21 -3.12 -9.67
N TRP A 33 -10.26 -3.85 -8.56
CA TRP A 33 -11.06 -5.07 -8.42
C TRP A 33 -12.56 -4.84 -8.68
N LYS A 34 -13.08 -3.68 -8.27
CA LYS A 34 -14.47 -3.27 -8.54
C LYS A 34 -14.76 -2.92 -9.99
N ASN A 35 -13.74 -2.59 -10.79
CA ASN A 35 -13.97 -2.30 -12.20
C ASN A 35 -14.38 -3.59 -12.96
N THR A 36 -15.39 -3.47 -13.83
CA THR A 36 -15.85 -4.52 -14.74
C THR A 36 -14.79 -4.92 -15.74
N ASP A 37 -13.93 -3.98 -16.14
CA ASP A 37 -12.90 -4.19 -17.16
C ASP A 37 -11.66 -4.93 -16.64
N THR A 38 -11.58 -5.12 -15.32
CA THR A 38 -10.49 -5.89 -14.71
C THR A 38 -10.74 -7.38 -14.92
N PRO A 39 -9.84 -8.11 -15.60
CA PRO A 39 -10.03 -9.52 -15.90
C PRO A 39 -9.90 -10.37 -14.63
N ALA A 40 -10.46 -11.59 -14.70
CA ALA A 40 -10.49 -12.51 -13.57
C ALA A 40 -9.10 -12.80 -12.98
N TRP A 41 -8.06 -12.99 -13.81
CA TRP A 41 -6.71 -13.25 -13.33
C TRP A 41 -6.13 -12.08 -12.51
N ALA A 42 -6.41 -10.83 -12.91
CA ALA A 42 -5.96 -9.65 -12.17
C ALA A 42 -6.72 -9.53 -10.84
N LYS A 43 -8.01 -9.87 -10.81
CA LYS A 43 -8.80 -9.96 -9.57
C LYS A 43 -8.25 -11.02 -8.61
N GLN A 44 -7.74 -12.14 -9.13
CA GLN A 44 -7.09 -13.16 -8.30
C GLN A 44 -5.77 -12.67 -7.69
N ILE A 45 -4.95 -11.95 -8.46
CA ILE A 45 -3.73 -11.31 -7.92
C ILE A 45 -4.11 -10.33 -6.80
N ILE A 46 -5.11 -9.47 -7.04
CA ILE A 46 -5.58 -8.51 -6.04
C ILE A 46 -6.01 -9.23 -4.76
N LEU A 47 -6.86 -10.25 -4.89
CA LEU A 47 -7.35 -11.02 -3.77
C LEU A 47 -6.21 -11.71 -3.01
N GLY A 48 -5.29 -12.35 -3.72
CA GLY A 48 -4.13 -13.02 -3.12
C GLY A 48 -3.23 -12.06 -2.36
N SER A 49 -3.01 -10.85 -2.88
CA SER A 49 -2.15 -9.85 -2.24
C SER A 49 -2.80 -9.24 -0.99
N ILE A 50 -4.11 -8.93 -1.05
CA ILE A 50 -4.86 -8.46 0.11
C ILE A 50 -4.98 -9.57 1.15
N ALA A 51 -5.18 -10.82 0.71
CA ALA A 51 -5.20 -11.98 1.59
C ALA A 51 -3.84 -12.23 2.24
N TYR A 52 -2.73 -11.99 1.54
CA TYR A 52 -1.38 -12.03 2.14
C TYR A 52 -1.22 -10.96 3.22
N LEU A 53 -1.57 -9.70 2.90
CA LEU A 53 -1.50 -8.58 3.84
C LEU A 53 -2.37 -8.79 5.10
N LEU A 54 -3.54 -9.42 4.94
CA LEU A 54 -4.49 -9.67 6.02
C LEU A 54 -4.35 -11.05 6.65
N ALA A 55 -3.54 -11.93 6.08
CA ALA A 55 -3.25 -13.23 6.67
C ALA A 55 -2.80 -12.95 8.10
N PRO A 56 -3.33 -13.70 9.09
CA PRO A 56 -3.12 -13.38 10.49
C PRO A 56 -1.62 -13.47 10.75
N ILE A 57 -0.94 -12.32 10.75
CA ILE A 57 0.38 -12.05 11.31
C ILE A 57 1.22 -13.34 11.37
N ASP A 58 1.76 -13.77 10.23
CA ASP A 58 2.72 -14.87 10.12
C ASP A 58 2.23 -16.27 10.59
N GLY A 59 1.41 -16.92 9.76
CA GLY A 59 1.17 -18.38 9.87
C GLY A 59 2.44 -19.23 9.67
N ILE A 60 3.59 -18.60 9.39
CA ILE A 60 4.93 -19.14 9.53
C ILE A 60 5.56 -18.32 10.66
N PRO A 61 5.82 -18.87 11.86
CA PRO A 61 6.51 -18.09 12.89
C PRO A 61 7.97 -17.88 12.47
N ASP A 62 8.26 -16.78 11.76
CA ASP A 62 9.64 -16.38 11.45
C ASP A 62 10.12 -15.28 12.41
N LEU A 63 11.29 -15.52 12.99
CA LEU A 63 11.80 -14.94 14.24
C LEU A 63 12.37 -13.51 14.10
N THR A 64 11.69 -12.60 13.40
CA THR A 64 12.18 -11.21 13.23
C THR A 64 11.14 -10.14 13.59
N PRO A 65 11.07 -9.70 14.87
CA PRO A 65 10.06 -8.75 15.38
C PRO A 65 10.10 -7.32 14.79
N PHE A 66 10.97 -7.02 13.82
CA PHE A 66 11.27 -5.66 13.37
C PHE A 66 11.19 -5.42 11.85
N ILE A 67 10.89 -6.43 11.01
CA ILE A 67 11.07 -6.35 9.54
C ILE A 67 9.75 -6.64 8.74
N GLY A 68 8.57 -6.72 9.37
CA GLY A 68 7.35 -7.15 8.67
C GLY A 68 6.83 -6.24 7.53
N PHE A 69 6.80 -4.92 7.73
CA PHE A 69 6.09 -4.01 6.81
C PHE A 69 6.74 -3.79 5.43
N THR A 70 8.04 -4.08 5.31
CA THR A 70 8.77 -3.92 4.05
C THR A 70 8.40 -5.03 3.05
N ASP A 71 8.13 -6.24 3.55
CA ASP A 71 7.77 -7.38 2.71
C ASP A 71 6.34 -7.24 2.16
N ASP A 72 5.39 -6.84 3.00
CA ASP A 72 4.01 -6.54 2.60
C ASP A 72 3.93 -5.46 1.52
N LEU A 73 4.67 -4.36 1.69
CA LEU A 73 4.68 -3.29 0.68
C LEU A 73 5.28 -3.77 -0.64
N SER A 74 6.26 -4.68 -0.59
CA SER A 74 6.90 -5.25 -1.78
C SER A 74 5.91 -6.11 -2.57
N ILE A 75 5.14 -6.96 -1.89
CA ILE A 75 4.09 -7.78 -2.52
C ILE A 75 2.98 -6.93 -3.10
N LEU A 76 2.48 -5.92 -2.37
CA LEU A 76 1.48 -5.00 -2.91
C LEU A 76 2.02 -4.21 -4.11
N SER A 77 3.27 -3.73 -4.04
CA SER A 77 3.90 -3.00 -5.14
C SER A 77 4.03 -3.87 -6.40
N LEU A 78 4.51 -5.10 -6.26
CA LEU A 78 4.66 -6.03 -7.38
C LEU A 78 3.30 -6.38 -8.00
N SER A 79 2.29 -6.55 -7.14
CA SER A 79 0.93 -6.86 -7.57
C SER A 79 0.29 -5.70 -8.32
N LEU A 80 0.50 -4.47 -7.85
CA LEU A 80 0.12 -3.25 -8.55
C LEU A 80 0.79 -3.13 -9.92
N ILE A 81 2.09 -3.43 -10.02
CA ILE A 81 2.82 -3.46 -11.30
C ILE A 81 2.19 -4.51 -12.23
N ALA A 82 1.86 -5.70 -11.73
CA ALA A 82 1.26 -6.77 -12.51
C ALA A 82 -0.12 -6.39 -13.07
N ILE A 83 -0.91 -5.60 -12.34
CA ILE A 83 -2.25 -5.17 -12.75
C ILE A 83 -2.30 -3.73 -13.28
N LYS A 84 -1.15 -3.08 -13.52
CA LYS A 84 -1.08 -1.62 -13.74
C LYS A 84 -1.98 -1.08 -14.85
N PHE A 85 -2.22 -1.88 -15.90
CA PHE A 85 -3.10 -1.52 -17.01
C PHE A 85 -4.57 -1.36 -16.60
N TYR A 86 -4.96 -1.89 -15.45
CA TYR A 86 -6.30 -1.76 -14.87
C TYR A 86 -6.39 -0.66 -13.79
N VAL A 87 -5.28 0.02 -13.51
CA VAL A 87 -5.18 1.12 -12.54
C VAL A 87 -5.18 2.47 -13.28
N HIS A 88 -6.28 2.76 -13.95
CA HIS A 88 -6.48 4.00 -14.71
C HIS A 88 -6.88 5.18 -13.80
N ASP A 89 -7.03 6.37 -14.41
CA ASP A 89 -7.21 7.63 -13.67
C ASP A 89 -8.44 7.64 -12.77
N GLU A 90 -9.53 6.98 -13.16
CA GLU A 90 -10.73 6.86 -12.31
C GLU A 90 -10.46 6.03 -11.04
N VAL A 91 -9.69 4.94 -11.16
CA VAL A 91 -9.27 4.12 -10.01
C VAL A 91 -8.38 4.93 -9.08
N LYS A 92 -7.41 5.66 -9.64
CA LYS A 92 -6.53 6.56 -8.89
C LYS A 92 -7.32 7.67 -8.17
N SER A 93 -8.29 8.28 -8.86
CA SER A 93 -9.14 9.32 -8.27
C SER A 93 -9.93 8.79 -7.07
N LYS A 94 -10.61 7.65 -7.22
CA LYS A 94 -11.37 7.02 -6.14
C LYS A 94 -10.47 6.61 -4.95
N ALA A 95 -9.26 6.13 -5.24
CA ALA A 95 -8.28 5.80 -4.21
C ALA A 95 -7.80 7.06 -3.44
N LYS A 96 -7.53 8.16 -4.13
CA LYS A 96 -7.18 9.46 -3.51
C LYS A 96 -8.31 10.01 -2.64
N GLU A 97 -9.57 9.87 -3.10
CA GLU A 97 -10.75 10.21 -2.29
C GLU A 97 -10.89 9.33 -1.06
N ALA A 98 -10.62 8.03 -1.17
CA ALA A 98 -10.60 7.13 -0.01
C ALA A 98 -9.50 7.53 0.99
N MET A 99 -8.31 7.92 0.54
CA MET A 99 -7.25 8.46 1.42
C MET A 99 -7.73 9.68 2.20
N ARG A 100 -8.34 10.66 1.52
CA ARG A 100 -8.86 11.88 2.15
C ARG A 100 -9.98 11.61 3.16
N ARG A 101 -10.75 10.55 2.98
CA ARG A 101 -11.82 10.15 3.91
C ARG A 101 -11.31 9.49 5.18
N HIS A 102 -10.21 8.73 5.09
CA HIS A 102 -9.71 7.93 6.22
C HIS A 102 -8.52 8.56 6.95
N PHE A 103 -7.78 9.46 6.31
CA PHE A 103 -6.62 10.14 6.90
C PHE A 103 -6.88 11.64 7.06
N LYS A 104 -6.66 12.16 8.28
CA LYS A 104 -6.77 13.61 8.57
C LYS A 104 -5.76 14.44 7.77
N THR A 105 -4.58 13.88 7.53
CA THR A 105 -3.51 14.50 6.75
C THR A 105 -2.94 13.45 5.82
N VAL A 106 -3.06 13.71 4.52
CA VAL A 106 -2.51 12.83 3.48
C VAL A 106 -1.10 13.30 3.15
N ASP A 107 -0.13 12.41 3.29
CA ASP A 107 1.24 12.60 2.82
C ASP A 107 1.27 12.39 1.30
N ILE A 108 1.41 13.49 0.56
CA ILE A 108 1.41 13.48 -0.91
C ILE A 108 2.56 12.61 -1.44
N LYS A 109 3.70 12.60 -0.74
CA LYS A 109 4.86 11.79 -1.13
C LYS A 109 4.52 10.30 -1.14
N SER A 110 3.72 9.83 -0.18
CA SER A 110 3.31 8.43 -0.10
C SER A 110 2.49 7.98 -1.31
N ILE A 111 1.74 8.90 -1.93
CA ILE A 111 0.96 8.69 -3.15
C ILE A 111 1.89 8.72 -4.37
N GLU A 112 2.73 9.75 -4.47
CA GLU A 112 3.70 9.90 -5.57
C GLU A 112 4.65 8.71 -5.67
N ASP A 113 5.12 8.18 -4.54
CA ASP A 113 6.00 7.01 -4.47
C ASP A 113 5.34 5.74 -5.02
N ILE A 114 4.00 5.61 -4.90
CA ILE A 114 3.25 4.47 -5.45
C ILE A 114 2.90 4.71 -6.92
N GLU A 115 2.45 5.91 -7.28
CA GLU A 115 2.11 6.23 -8.66
C GLU A 115 3.34 6.23 -9.58
N GLY A 116 4.51 6.63 -9.08
CA GLY A 116 5.77 6.59 -9.84
C GLY A 116 6.26 5.17 -10.16
N LYS A 117 5.69 4.13 -9.53
CA LYS A 117 5.98 2.72 -9.82
C LYS A 117 5.03 2.10 -10.86
N LEU A 118 3.92 2.75 -11.18
CA LEU A 118 2.89 2.30 -12.13
C LEU A 118 3.22 2.78 -13.55
#